data_AF-A0A527GHX3-F1
#
_entry.id   AF-A0A527GHX3-F1
#
_cell.length_a   1.000
_cell.length_b   1.000
_cell.length_c   1.000
_cell.angle_alpha   90.00
_cell.angle_beta   90.00
_cell.angle_gamma   90.00
#
_symmetry.space_group_name_H-M   'P 1'
#
loop_
_entity.id
_entity.type
_entity.pdbx_description
1 polymer ?
#
loop_
_entity_poly.entity_id
_entity_poly.type
_entity_poly.pdbx_seq_one_letter_code
_entity_poly.pdbx_strand_id
1 'polypeptide(L)'
;EGVVRKLTKKKGVDVVFEHVGADTFAASMLCLKRGGRLVTCGSTSGVSTQINLMQLFQQQLKLLGSFGCRMENMANAMQKMAAGQV
;
A
#
# COMPACT_ATOMS: atom_id res chain seq x y z
N GLU A 1 0.44 -19.99 7.37
CA GLU A 1 1.39 -18.90 7.04
C GLU A 1 0.92 -18.17 5.79
N GLY A 2 0.81 -16.84 5.82
CA GLY A 2 0.28 -16.05 4.70
C GLY A 2 1.18 -16.04 3.47
N VAL A 3 0.60 -15.93 2.28
CA VAL A 3 1.28 -15.99 0.97
C VAL A 3 2.45 -14.99 0.90
N VAL A 4 2.23 -13.76 1.34
CA VAL A 4 3.26 -12.70 1.35
C VAL A 4 4.50 -13.10 2.14
N ARG A 5 4.33 -13.72 3.31
CA ARG A 5 5.49 -14.16 4.12
C ARG A 5 6.28 -15.25 3.43
N LYS A 6 5.63 -16.19 2.74
CA LYS A 6 6.32 -17.22 1.97
C LYS A 6 7.16 -16.60 0.84
N LEU A 7 6.58 -15.68 0.07
CA LEU A 7 7.24 -15.02 -1.04
C LEU A 7 8.40 -14.10 -0.59
N THR A 8 8.25 -13.45 0.56
CA THR A 8 9.23 -12.47 1.08
C THR A 8 10.24 -13.07 2.06
N LYS A 9 10.30 -14.40 2.20
CA LYS A 9 11.15 -15.08 3.20
C LYS A 9 10.95 -14.48 4.61
N LYS A 10 9.69 -14.28 4.97
CA LYS A 10 9.21 -13.71 6.25
C LYS A 10 9.59 -12.24 6.50
N LYS A 11 10.09 -11.52 5.50
CA LYS A 11 10.47 -10.09 5.66
C LYS A 11 9.28 -9.14 5.60
N GLY A 12 8.23 -9.47 4.85
CA GLY A 12 7.18 -8.51 4.50
C GLY A 12 7.57 -7.60 3.34
N VAL A 13 6.67 -6.71 2.93
CA VAL A 13 6.84 -5.80 1.78
C VAL A 13 7.18 -4.38 2.22
N ASP A 14 7.91 -3.68 1.35
CA ASP A 14 8.23 -2.25 1.50
C ASP A 14 7.00 -1.34 1.36
N VAL A 15 6.12 -1.71 0.41
CA VAL A 15 4.95 -0.92 0.04
C VAL A 15 3.77 -1.86 -0.18
N VAL A 16 2.59 -1.46 0.31
CA VAL A 16 1.29 -2.02 -0.07
C VAL A 16 0.51 -0.95 -0.83
N PHE A 17 0.00 -1.33 -2.01
CA PHE A 17 -0.96 -0.54 -2.77
C PHE A 17 -2.37 -0.98 -2.40
N GLU A 18 -3.15 -0.08 -1.82
CA GLU A 18 -4.45 -0.34 -1.21
C GLU A 18 -5.52 0.51 -1.90
N HIS A 19 -6.70 -0.05 -2.10
CA HIS A 19 -7.87 0.66 -2.65
C HIS A 19 -9.21 0.02 -2.28
N VAL A 20 -9.19 -1.18 -1.68
CA VAL A 20 -10.39 -1.93 -1.32
C VAL A 20 -10.98 -1.37 -0.05
N GLY A 21 -10.17 -0.95 0.92
CA GLY A 21 -10.64 -0.38 2.18
C GLY A 21 -10.94 -1.44 3.23
N ALA A 22 -12.08 -1.31 3.90
CA ALA A 22 -12.42 -2.00 5.16
C ALA A 22 -12.09 -3.50 5.21
N ASP A 23 -12.31 -4.23 4.12
CA ASP A 23 -12.21 -5.69 4.10
C ASP A 23 -10.76 -6.19 4.09
N THR A 24 -9.83 -5.37 3.59
CA THR A 24 -8.44 -5.80 3.37
C THR A 24 -7.41 -5.00 4.16
N PHE A 25 -7.78 -3.83 4.69
CA PHE A 25 -6.83 -2.88 5.27
C PHE A 25 -5.99 -3.48 6.40
N ALA A 26 -6.61 -4.26 7.30
CA ALA A 26 -5.90 -4.92 8.40
C ALA A 26 -4.89 -5.97 7.89
N ALA A 27 -5.29 -6.80 6.92
CA ALA A 27 -4.40 -7.79 6.30
C ALA A 27 -3.26 -7.11 5.54
N SER A 28 -3.55 -6.01 4.84
CA SER A 28 -2.58 -5.15 4.16
C SER A 28 -1.53 -4.61 5.14
N MET A 29 -1.93 -4.11 6.31
CA MET A 29 -1.00 -3.68 7.35
C MET A 29 -0.11 -4.81 7.86
N LEU A 30 -0.63 -6.03 8.01
CA LEU A 30 0.15 -7.20 8.44
C LEU A 30 1.20 -7.67 7.42
N CYS A 31 1.06 -7.29 6.16
CA CYS A 31 2.01 -7.63 5.09
C CYS A 31 3.25 -6.74 5.11
N LEU A 32 3.20 -5.58 5.76
CA LEU A 32 4.30 -4.61 5.78
C LEU A 32 5.46 -5.10 6.64
N LYS A 33 6.66 -4.75 6.20
CA LYS A 33 7.86 -4.79 7.05
C LYS A 33 7.95 -3.54 7.93
N ARG A 34 8.85 -3.56 8.92
CA ARG A 34 9.16 -2.39 9.75
C ARG A 34 9.60 -1.20 8.86
N GLY A 35 8.98 -0.03 9.06
CA GLY A 35 9.18 1.18 8.25
C GLY A 35 8.43 1.20 6.92
N GLY A 36 7.60 0.18 6.64
CA GLY A 36 6.84 0.06 5.39
C GLY A 36 5.76 1.12 5.20
N ARG A 37 5.30 1.26 3.96
CA ARG A 37 4.27 2.24 3.55
C ARG A 37 3.03 1.55 3.00
N LEU A 38 1.87 1.83 3.55
CA LEU A 38 0.59 1.53 2.90
C LEU A 38 0.13 2.81 2.21
N VAL A 39 -0.10 2.73 0.91
CA VAL A 39 -0.66 3.84 0.12
C VAL A 39 -2.07 3.45 -0.27
N THR A 40 -3.06 4.25 0.10
CA THR A 40 -4.46 4.03 -0.27
C THR A 40 -4.98 5.14 -1.18
N CYS A 41 -5.72 4.77 -2.22
CA CYS A 41 -6.38 5.73 -3.13
C CYS A 41 -7.91 5.57 -3.18
N GLY A 42 -8.47 4.66 -2.40
CA GLY A 42 -9.89 4.33 -2.46
C GLY A 42 -10.35 3.47 -1.30
N SER A 43 -11.66 3.26 -1.23
CA SER A 43 -12.33 2.58 -0.11
C SER A 43 -13.55 1.78 -0.59
N THR A 44 -13.37 0.97 -1.62
CA THR A 44 -14.44 0.24 -2.33
C THR A 44 -15.39 -0.54 -1.43
N SER A 45 -14.90 -1.25 -0.41
CA SER A 45 -15.69 -2.07 0.50
C SER A 45 -16.16 -1.33 1.76
N GLY A 46 -15.64 -0.12 2.01
CA GLY A 46 -16.04 0.69 3.15
C GLY A 46 -15.06 1.81 3.46
N VAL A 47 -15.61 2.98 3.85
CA VAL A 47 -14.86 4.23 4.10
C VAL A 47 -14.12 4.27 5.44
N SER A 48 -14.43 3.35 6.34
CA SER A 48 -13.88 3.32 7.70
C SER A 48 -13.20 1.98 7.96
N THR A 49 -12.01 2.02 8.54
CA THR A 49 -11.28 0.84 8.99
C THR A 49 -10.72 1.06 10.39
N GLN A 50 -10.58 -0.02 11.15
CA GLN A 50 -9.89 0.01 12.43
C GLN A 50 -8.38 -0.16 12.23
N ILE A 51 -7.59 0.53 13.03
CA ILE A 51 -6.12 0.51 12.96
C ILE A 51 -5.58 0.17 14.35
N ASN A 52 -4.68 -0.82 14.40
CA ASN A 52 -3.93 -1.12 15.61
C ASN A 52 -2.78 -0.11 15.77
N LEU A 53 -2.90 0.81 16.73
CA LEU A 53 -1.90 1.85 16.98
C LEU A 53 -0.57 1.28 17.47
N MET A 54 -0.57 0.20 18.25
CA MET A 54 0.65 -0.46 18.71
C MET A 54 1.48 -0.95 17.52
N GLN A 55 0.84 -1.63 16.56
CA GLN A 55 1.49 -2.06 15.34
C GLN A 55 2.04 -0.86 14.56
N LEU A 56 1.24 0.20 14.41
CA LEU A 56 1.60 1.41 13.67
C LEU A 56 2.89 2.04 14.20
N PHE A 57 2.97 2.37 15.50
CA PHE A 57 4.13 3.07 16.05
C PHE A 57 5.33 2.14 16.26
N GLN A 58 5.12 0.90 16.72
CA GLN A 58 6.23 -0.01 17.01
C GLN A 58 6.95 -0.45 15.74
N GLN A 59 6.18 -0.66 14.66
CA GLN A 59 6.74 -0.97 13.35
C GLN A 59 7.04 0.28 12.52
N GLN A 60 6.80 1.49 13.03
CA GLN A 60 7.04 2.75 12.34
C GLN A 60 6.41 2.79 10.94
N LEU A 61 5.19 2.28 10.82
CA LEU A 61 4.47 2.20 9.56
C LEU A 61 4.01 3.59 9.12
N LYS A 62 3.85 3.77 7.81
CA LYS A 62 3.34 5.00 7.21
C LYS A 62 2.07 4.69 6.44
N LEU A 63 0.99 5.39 6.75
CA LEU A 63 -0.28 5.31 6.02
C LEU A 63 -0.42 6.60 5.20
N LEU A 64 -0.50 6.47 3.89
CA LEU A 64 -0.49 7.60 2.96
C LEU A 64 -1.76 7.57 2.10
N GLY A 65 -2.47 8.69 2.07
CA GLY A 65 -3.55 8.90 1.11
C GLY A 65 -3.01 9.40 -0.22
N SER A 66 -3.60 8.94 -1.33
CA SER A 66 -3.31 9.41 -2.68
C SER A 66 -4.61 9.69 -3.42
N PHE A 67 -4.69 10.83 -4.11
CA PHE A 67 -5.86 11.20 -4.90
C PHE A 67 -5.42 11.89 -6.20
N GLY A 68 -5.87 11.34 -7.33
CA GLY A 68 -5.46 11.79 -8.66
C GLY A 68 -3.95 11.71 -8.88
N CYS A 69 -3.42 12.61 -9.72
CA CYS A 69 -1.99 12.75 -9.93
C CYS A 69 -1.65 14.17 -10.40
N ARG A 70 -0.38 14.56 -10.26
CA ARG A 70 0.13 15.79 -10.91
C ARG A 70 0.28 15.56 -12.41
N MET A 71 0.13 16.62 -13.20
CA MET A 71 0.32 16.55 -14.67
C MET A 71 1.71 16.00 -15.06
N GLU A 72 2.74 16.32 -14.28
CA GLU A 72 4.09 15.76 -14.45
C GLU A 72 4.12 14.23 -14.31
N ASN A 73 3.41 13.68 -13.31
CA ASN A 73 3.33 12.23 -13.12
C ASN A 73 2.62 11.56 -14.29
N MET A 74 1.57 12.20 -14.83
CA MET A 74 0.86 11.70 -16.01
C MET A 74 1.78 11.71 -17.24
N ALA A 75 2.48 12.82 -17.50
CA ALA A 75 3.44 12.90 -18.60
C ALA A 75 4.53 11.82 -18.50
N ASN A 76 5.08 11.61 -17.30
CA ASN A 76 6.08 10.56 -17.07
C ASN A 76 5.52 9.14 -17.31
N ALA A 77 4.29 8.87 -16.87
CA ALA A 77 3.64 7.59 -17.10
C ALA A 77 3.43 7.32 -18.60
N MET A 78 2.91 8.31 -19.34
CA MET A 78 2.70 8.22 -20.78
C MET A 78 4.01 8.01 -21.56
N GLN A 79 5.09 8.67 -21.14
CA GLN A 79 6.42 8.44 -21.74
C GLN A 79 6.91 7.00 -21.53
N LYS A 80 6.72 6.43 -20.34
CA LYS A 80 7.09 5.04 -20.06
C LYS A 80 6.27 4.04 -20.89
N MET A 81 4.97 4.29 -21.07
CA MET A 81 4.11 3.48 -21.95
C MET A 81 4.58 3.56 -23.40
N ALA A 82 4.87 4.76 -23.90
CA ALA A 82 5.38 4.94 -25.26
C ALA A 82 6.74 4.23 -25.49
N ALA A 83 7.56 4.13 -24.45
CA ALA A 83 8.83 3.41 -24.47
C ALA A 83 8.70 1.89 -24.25
N GLY A 84 7.49 1.35 -24.07
CA GLY A 84 7.26 -0.08 -23.81
C GLY A 84 7.79 -0.56 -22.46
N GLN A 85 7.92 0.33 -21.48
CA GLN A 85 8.41 0.01 -20.13
C GLN A 85 7.28 -0.39 -19.18
N VAL A 86 6.03 -0.16 -19.57
CA VAL A 86 4.78 -0.51 -18.87
C VAL A 86 3.75 -0.94 -19.90
#